data_AF-A0A6V7U2P4-F1
#
_entry.id   AF-A0A6V7U2P4-F1
#
_cell.length_a   1.000
_cell.length_b   1.000
_cell.length_c   1.000
_cell.angle_alpha   90.00
_cell.angle_beta   90.00
_cell.angle_gamma   90.00
#
_symmetry.space_group_name_H-M   'P 1'
#
loop_
_entity.id
_entity.type
_entity.pdbx_description
1 polymer ?
#
loop_
_entity_poly.entity_id
_entity_poly.type
_entity_poly.pdbx_seq_one_letter_code
_entity_poly.pdbx_strand_id
1 'polypeptide(L)'
;MATTNPRQFTYFLRVKESFSAVNDPDTKLLCNDLLNFIDKCAEKSQTRVLDFTSRKCEENISQFLLMDREFVGRMIDNFSKFSAKGIFDLLSKDNGMVKDVAMESKSRALIKAIEKQYYQIICLSALYCPLELLQTIITKLCAFIYKYRSDSLFGLSELTVWTALLLLINPVKLKQHCDGSVEVFSHFAKTLQSNSTSQSPPRPGNITPKTCSNNCLKGTIQLALGVAIKYARNSLGLCIPHELDEIEFVNEGINNLALEFLLAFIVQSPIFNGGDDFAFTVELIDNILKNFICYFPNKLVEMYNLCEDELQTMAEYQNQENNENYFGNEEQQKTSRAPNFSHLHFKTLLELIAALYESENNTQLIQLSAEFTNPNCEGLCDFIYRGRTISAPALKVAYLDMLRSLCKNGQSAEVFFNIFK
;
A
#
# COMPACT_ATOMS: atom_id res chain seq x y z
N MET A 1 8.68 23.27 -10.84
CA MET A 1 9.64 22.49 -10.03
C MET A 1 9.41 22.87 -8.57
N ALA A 2 8.57 22.10 -7.86
CA ALA A 2 8.38 22.26 -6.44
C ALA A 2 9.55 21.56 -5.72
N THR A 3 10.30 22.31 -4.93
CA THR A 3 11.32 21.76 -4.03
C THR A 3 10.60 20.95 -2.95
N THR A 4 10.62 19.63 -3.07
CA THR A 4 10.22 18.71 -1.99
C THR A 4 11.08 19.02 -0.77
N ASN A 5 10.44 19.32 0.37
CA ASN A 5 11.16 19.48 1.63
C ASN A 5 12.03 18.24 1.88
N PRO A 6 13.30 18.39 2.28
CA PRO A 6 14.17 17.26 2.58
C PRO A 6 13.52 16.42 3.69
N ARG A 7 13.46 15.09 3.50
CA ARG A 7 12.91 14.17 4.50
C ARG A 7 13.87 14.15 5.70
N GLN A 8 13.54 14.89 6.75
CA GLN A 8 14.37 15.01 7.94
C GLN A 8 14.02 13.92 8.97
N PHE A 9 14.93 12.97 9.19
CA PHE A 9 14.77 11.94 10.21
C PHE A 9 15.62 12.23 11.45
N THR A 10 15.00 12.82 12.46
CA THR A 10 15.53 12.92 13.83
C THR A 10 15.11 11.68 14.60
N TYR A 11 16.00 10.73 14.94
CA TYR A 11 15.89 9.90 16.17
C TYR A 11 17.07 8.91 16.45
N PHE A 12 18.28 9.13 15.93
CA PHE A 12 19.33 8.09 15.97
C PHE A 12 20.09 7.91 17.30
N LEU A 13 20.34 8.98 18.07
CA LEU A 13 21.13 8.86 19.32
C LEU A 13 20.41 8.08 20.43
N ARG A 14 19.11 8.33 20.62
CA ARG A 14 18.29 7.59 21.61
C ARG A 14 18.15 6.12 21.24
N VAL A 15 18.11 5.80 19.95
CA VAL A 15 18.03 4.44 19.43
C VAL A 15 19.37 3.71 19.64
N LYS A 16 20.51 4.36 19.38
CA LYS A 16 21.86 3.80 19.64
C LYS A 16 22.11 3.54 21.15
N GLU A 17 21.70 4.47 22.01
CA GLU A 17 21.72 4.29 23.48
C GLU A 17 20.80 3.14 23.92
N SER A 18 19.59 3.05 23.37
CA SER A 18 18.64 1.99 23.70
C SER A 18 19.07 0.60 23.19
N PHE A 19 19.75 0.54 22.05
CA PHE A 19 20.29 -0.70 21.47
C PHE A 19 21.49 -1.24 22.23
N SER A 20 22.27 -0.39 22.90
CA SER A 20 23.38 -0.82 23.74
C SER A 20 22.94 -1.63 24.98
N ALA A 21 21.66 -1.55 25.35
CA ALA A 21 21.07 -2.29 26.46
C ALA A 21 20.51 -3.68 26.08
N VAL A 22 20.50 -4.03 24.78
CA VAL A 22 19.95 -5.30 24.29
C VAL A 22 21.03 -6.37 24.24
N ASN A 23 20.92 -7.39 25.10
CA ASN A 23 21.90 -8.50 25.19
C ASN A 23 21.50 -9.76 24.41
N ASP A 24 20.27 -9.81 23.87
CA ASP A 24 19.81 -10.93 23.05
C ASP A 24 20.62 -11.03 21.74
N PRO A 25 21.22 -12.19 21.42
CA PRO A 25 22.10 -12.33 20.25
C PRO A 25 21.42 -11.98 18.92
N ASP A 26 20.16 -12.39 18.72
CA ASP A 26 19.42 -12.16 17.48
C ASP A 26 19.03 -10.69 17.34
N THR A 27 18.55 -10.08 18.44
CA THR A 27 18.21 -8.65 18.48
C THR A 27 19.47 -7.78 18.43
N LYS A 28 20.61 -8.23 18.94
CA LYS A 28 21.89 -7.51 18.88
C LYS A 28 22.48 -7.56 17.47
N LEU A 29 22.40 -8.70 16.79
CA LEU A 29 22.76 -8.81 15.37
C LEU A 29 21.89 -7.89 14.52
N LEU A 30 20.58 -7.90 14.76
CA LEU A 30 19.57 -7.02 14.16
C LEU A 30 19.89 -5.52 14.37
N CYS A 31 20.25 -5.12 15.59
CA CYS A 31 20.62 -3.74 15.90
C CYS A 31 21.96 -3.35 15.26
N ASN A 32 22.91 -4.29 15.18
CA ASN A 32 24.18 -4.06 14.51
C ASN A 32 24.02 -3.89 12.99
N ASP A 33 23.17 -4.69 12.35
CA ASP A 33 22.87 -4.56 10.91
C ASP A 33 22.22 -3.19 10.61
N LEU A 34 21.27 -2.77 11.44
CA LEU A 34 20.68 -1.42 11.38
C LEU A 34 21.76 -0.32 11.54
N LEU A 35 22.54 -0.38 12.62
CA LEU A 35 23.56 0.63 12.91
C LEU A 35 24.64 0.68 11.83
N ASN A 36 25.05 -0.47 11.29
CA ASN A 36 26.02 -0.55 10.20
C ASN A 36 25.48 0.08 8.90
N PHE A 37 24.22 -0.16 8.57
CA PHE A 37 23.57 0.49 7.41
C PHE A 37 23.56 2.01 7.58
N ILE A 38 23.09 2.49 8.74
CA ILE A 38 23.00 3.91 9.06
C ILE A 38 24.39 4.55 9.03
N ASP A 39 25.37 3.98 9.72
CA ASP A 39 26.72 4.55 9.83
C ASP A 39 27.43 4.61 8.47
N LYS A 40 27.19 3.64 7.57
CA LYS A 40 27.72 3.66 6.20
C LYS A 40 26.99 4.66 5.28
N CYS A 41 25.67 4.78 5.41
CA CYS A 41 24.88 5.68 4.56
C CYS A 41 24.99 7.15 5.00
N ALA A 42 25.22 7.41 6.29
CA ALA A 42 25.25 8.75 6.89
C ALA A 42 26.59 9.50 6.80
N GLU A 43 27.62 8.88 6.23
CA GLU A 43 28.91 9.47 5.87
C GLU A 43 29.42 10.53 6.87
N LYS A 44 29.79 10.14 8.10
CA LYS A 44 30.32 11.04 9.15
C LYS A 44 29.57 12.39 9.30
N SER A 45 28.29 12.46 8.95
CA SER A 45 27.55 13.72 9.10
C SER A 45 27.35 13.99 10.58
N GLN A 46 27.97 15.06 11.07
CA GLN A 46 27.76 15.57 12.43
C GLN A 46 26.32 16.09 12.64
N THR A 47 25.54 16.18 11.56
CA THR A 47 24.14 16.60 11.55
C THR A 47 23.23 15.39 11.72
N ARG A 48 22.45 15.42 12.81
CA ARG A 48 21.56 14.37 13.36
C ARG A 48 20.33 14.02 12.49
N VAL A 49 20.40 14.33 11.20
CA VAL A 49 19.30 14.25 10.24
C VAL A 49 19.88 13.72 8.93
N LEU A 50 19.57 12.46 8.62
CA LEU A 50 19.86 11.89 7.30
C LEU A 50 18.87 12.48 6.29
N ASP A 51 19.38 13.22 5.31
CA ASP A 51 18.60 13.62 4.14
C ASP A 51 18.67 12.51 3.09
N PHE A 52 17.69 11.60 3.15
CA PHE A 52 17.55 10.48 2.22
C PHE A 52 17.05 10.90 0.83
N THR A 53 16.89 12.20 0.57
CA THR A 53 16.59 12.72 -0.77
C THR A 53 17.85 13.18 -1.51
N SER A 54 19.00 13.21 -0.83
CA SER A 54 20.26 13.56 -1.47
C SER A 54 20.74 12.45 -2.41
N ARG A 55 21.18 12.83 -3.62
CA ARG A 55 21.79 11.92 -4.60
C ARG A 55 22.95 11.11 -4.00
N LYS A 56 23.69 11.71 -3.07
CA LYS A 56 24.77 11.05 -2.34
C LYS A 56 24.29 9.91 -1.44
N CYS A 57 23.15 10.09 -0.77
CA CYS A 57 22.55 9.05 0.05
C CYS A 57 22.06 7.88 -0.80
N GLU A 58 21.43 8.17 -1.95
CA GLU A 58 21.05 7.17 -2.95
C GLU A 58 22.27 6.34 -3.40
N GLU A 59 23.36 7.01 -3.82
CA GLU A 59 24.60 6.33 -4.21
C GLU A 59 25.19 5.47 -3.07
N ASN A 60 25.20 5.97 -1.84
CA ASN A 60 25.70 5.22 -0.68
C ASN A 60 24.87 3.96 -0.40
N ILE A 61 23.54 4.06 -0.48
CA ILE A 61 22.63 2.92 -0.28
C ILE A 61 22.85 1.89 -1.39
N SER A 62 22.87 2.32 -2.65
CA SER A 62 23.10 1.41 -3.78
C SER A 62 24.45 0.70 -3.67
N GLN A 63 25.53 1.41 -3.33
CA GLN A 63 26.85 0.81 -3.11
C GLN A 63 26.85 -0.18 -1.94
N PHE A 64 26.21 0.17 -0.82
CA PHE A 64 26.07 -0.73 0.32
C PHE A 64 25.38 -2.05 -0.08
N LEU A 65 24.29 -1.97 -0.84
CA LEU A 65 23.55 -3.15 -1.30
C LEU A 65 24.38 -4.03 -2.25
N LEU A 66 25.21 -3.42 -3.11
CA LEU A 66 26.12 -4.17 -3.97
C LEU A 66 27.21 -4.90 -3.17
N MET A 67 27.69 -4.31 -2.08
CA MET A 67 28.67 -4.92 -1.17
C MET A 67 28.05 -6.04 -0.31
N ASP A 68 26.79 -5.90 0.07
CA ASP A 68 26.07 -6.86 0.92
C ASP A 68 24.72 -7.25 0.29
N ARG A 69 24.80 -8.12 -0.71
CA ARG A 69 23.64 -8.55 -1.52
C ARG A 69 22.58 -9.31 -0.73
N GLU A 70 22.94 -9.83 0.44
CA GLU A 70 22.04 -10.58 1.32
C GLU A 70 21.37 -9.69 2.39
N PHE A 71 21.77 -8.42 2.51
CA PHE A 71 21.28 -7.51 3.53
C PHE A 71 19.76 -7.45 3.61
N VAL A 72 19.08 -7.19 2.48
CA VAL A 72 17.61 -7.05 2.46
C VAL A 72 16.93 -8.34 2.91
N GLY A 73 17.43 -9.50 2.48
CA GLY A 73 16.91 -10.79 2.92
C GLY A 73 17.03 -10.99 4.43
N ARG A 74 18.22 -10.71 4.99
CA ARG A 74 18.44 -10.81 6.44
C ARG A 74 17.57 -9.83 7.23
N MET A 75 17.41 -8.60 6.73
CA MET A 75 16.55 -7.59 7.36
C MET A 75 15.10 -8.05 7.43
N ILE A 76 14.57 -8.63 6.36
CA ILE A 76 13.19 -9.17 6.32
C ILE A 76 13.03 -10.34 7.27
N ASP A 77 13.94 -11.31 7.21
CA ASP A 77 13.91 -12.50 8.06
C ASP A 77 13.95 -12.11 9.54
N ASN A 78 14.82 -11.16 9.89
CA ASN A 78 14.93 -10.69 11.26
C ASN A 78 13.71 -9.86 11.67
N PHE A 79 13.14 -9.05 10.78
CA PHE A 79 11.95 -8.27 11.07
C PHE A 79 10.72 -9.16 11.34
N SER A 80 10.59 -10.26 10.61
CA SER A 80 9.51 -11.23 10.84
C SER A 80 9.62 -11.98 12.17
N LYS A 81 10.84 -12.11 12.72
CA LYS A 81 11.11 -12.71 14.03
C LYS A 81 11.01 -11.70 15.17
N PHE A 82 11.14 -10.42 14.85
CA PHE A 82 11.03 -9.34 15.81
C PHE A 82 9.60 -9.27 16.35
N SER A 83 9.42 -9.60 17.63
CA SER A 83 8.12 -9.51 18.29
C SER A 83 8.22 -8.68 19.55
N ALA A 84 7.24 -7.78 19.73
CA ALA A 84 7.08 -7.02 20.97
C ALA A 84 7.07 -7.95 22.19
N LYS A 85 6.40 -9.11 22.06
CA LYS A 85 6.35 -10.15 23.09
C LYS A 85 7.74 -10.67 23.46
N GLY A 86 8.59 -11.00 22.48
CA GLY A 86 9.96 -11.45 22.75
C GLY A 86 10.78 -10.41 23.53
N ILE A 87 10.62 -9.13 23.19
CA ILE A 87 11.30 -8.02 23.88
C ILE A 87 10.73 -7.82 25.29
N PHE A 88 9.41 -7.88 25.47
CA PHE A 88 8.78 -7.81 26.80
C PHE A 88 9.16 -9.00 27.68
N ASP A 89 9.23 -10.21 27.13
CA ASP A 89 9.65 -11.43 27.83
C ASP A 89 11.13 -11.36 28.24
N LEU A 90 11.99 -10.74 27.41
CA LEU A 90 13.39 -10.45 27.73
C LEU A 90 13.51 -9.41 28.86
N LEU A 91 12.81 -8.27 28.74
CA LEU A 91 12.83 -7.20 29.74
C LEU A 91 12.24 -7.63 31.09
N SER A 92 11.31 -8.59 31.08
CA SER A 92 10.75 -9.16 32.31
C SER A 92 11.65 -10.23 32.94
N LYS A 93 12.39 -11.01 32.14
CA LYS A 93 13.33 -12.04 32.64
C LYS A 93 14.60 -11.47 33.28
N ASP A 94 15.18 -10.42 32.72
CA ASP A 94 16.49 -9.93 33.19
C ASP A 94 16.43 -9.02 34.41
N ASN A 95 15.25 -8.49 34.80
CA ASN A 95 15.19 -7.50 35.88
C ASN A 95 13.95 -7.59 36.82
N GLY A 96 13.03 -8.56 36.66
CA GLY A 96 11.79 -8.57 37.45
C GLY A 96 10.97 -7.28 37.33
N MET A 97 11.16 -6.54 36.22
CA MET A 97 10.94 -5.09 36.14
C MET A 97 9.62 -4.65 35.50
N VAL A 98 8.74 -5.58 35.11
CA VAL A 98 7.42 -5.25 34.55
C VAL A 98 6.40 -5.14 35.68
N LYS A 99 6.61 -4.17 36.58
CA LYS A 99 5.58 -3.68 37.52
C LYS A 99 5.38 -2.16 37.43
N ASP A 100 6.27 -1.45 36.73
CA ASP A 100 6.21 0.01 36.62
C ASP A 100 5.67 0.43 35.23
N VAL A 101 4.51 1.09 35.23
CA VAL A 101 3.80 1.60 34.04
C VAL A 101 4.69 2.53 33.21
N ALA A 102 5.62 3.26 33.85
CA ALA A 102 6.53 4.16 33.15
C ALA A 102 7.57 3.41 32.29
N MET A 103 8.03 2.25 32.74
CA MET A 103 8.97 1.41 31.97
C MET A 103 8.26 0.70 30.83
N GLU A 104 7.04 0.21 31.03
CA GLU A 104 6.25 -0.40 29.97
C GLU A 104 6.01 0.58 28.82
N SER A 105 5.64 1.83 29.13
CA SER A 105 5.48 2.90 28.14
C SER A 105 6.76 3.18 27.36
N LYS A 106 7.92 3.25 28.04
CA LYS A 106 9.23 3.44 27.39
C LYS A 106 9.59 2.27 26.46
N SER A 107 9.34 1.04 26.88
CA SER A 107 9.59 -0.16 26.07
C SER A 107 8.69 -0.21 24.84
N ARG A 108 7.40 0.13 24.96
CA ARG A 108 6.49 0.26 23.81
C ARG A 108 6.96 1.34 22.83
N ALA A 109 7.42 2.49 23.34
CA ALA A 109 7.96 3.56 22.51
C ALA A 109 9.25 3.13 21.78
N LEU A 110 10.13 2.38 22.44
CA LEU A 110 11.33 1.83 21.83
C LEU A 110 10.99 0.83 20.72
N ILE A 111 10.09 -0.12 20.97
CA ILE A 111 9.63 -1.10 19.98
C ILE A 111 9.11 -0.40 18.73
N LYS A 112 8.22 0.59 18.90
CA LYS A 112 7.70 1.40 17.78
C LYS A 112 8.79 2.15 17.01
N ALA A 113 9.80 2.67 17.72
CA ALA A 113 10.92 3.34 17.06
C ALA A 113 11.76 2.36 16.23
N ILE A 114 11.99 1.14 16.71
CA ILE A 114 12.72 0.09 15.98
C ILE A 114 11.93 -0.36 14.75
N GLU A 115 10.65 -0.64 14.95
CA GLU A 115 9.70 -0.98 13.89
C GLU A 115 9.68 0.05 12.76
N LYS A 116 9.63 1.33 13.13
CA LYS A 116 9.70 2.45 12.18
C LYS A 116 11.02 2.46 11.40
N GLN A 117 12.15 2.23 12.06
CA GLN A 117 13.45 2.18 11.38
C GLN A 117 13.57 0.99 10.42
N TYR A 118 13.03 -0.17 10.80
CA TYR A 118 12.93 -1.35 9.94
C TYR A 118 12.16 -1.04 8.66
N TYR A 119 10.95 -0.49 8.82
CA TYR A 119 10.12 -0.09 7.71
C TYR A 119 10.86 0.86 6.76
N GLN A 120 11.48 1.91 7.31
CA GLN A 120 12.19 2.92 6.53
C GLN A 120 13.38 2.35 5.78
N ILE A 121 14.24 1.58 6.44
CA ILE A 121 15.46 1.05 5.82
C ILE A 121 15.13 0.04 4.71
N ILE A 122 14.12 -0.81 4.92
CA ILE A 122 13.70 -1.77 3.89
C ILE A 122 13.08 -1.00 2.69
N CYS A 123 12.24 -0.01 2.93
CA CYS A 123 11.65 0.81 1.86
C CYS A 123 12.71 1.61 1.08
N LEU A 124 13.69 2.20 1.77
CA LEU A 124 14.80 2.91 1.14
C LEU A 124 15.70 1.97 0.35
N SER A 125 15.98 0.78 0.88
CA SER A 125 16.77 -0.24 0.19
C SER A 125 16.07 -0.71 -1.09
N ALA A 126 14.74 -0.80 -1.08
CA ALA A 126 13.97 -1.10 -2.28
C ALA A 126 14.00 0.07 -3.27
N LEU A 127 13.72 1.30 -2.81
CA LEU A 127 13.67 2.48 -3.67
C LEU A 127 14.99 2.75 -4.41
N TYR A 128 16.12 2.47 -3.76
CA TYR A 128 17.48 2.69 -4.29
C TYR A 128 18.20 1.38 -4.62
N CYS A 129 17.43 0.31 -4.87
CA CYS A 129 17.97 -0.98 -5.25
C CYS A 129 18.69 -0.89 -6.61
N PRO A 130 19.96 -1.31 -6.70
CA PRO A 130 20.65 -1.48 -7.98
C PRO A 130 19.93 -2.46 -8.90
N LEU A 131 19.97 -2.21 -10.21
CA LEU A 131 19.33 -3.04 -11.23
C LEU A 131 19.77 -4.52 -11.13
N GLU A 132 21.05 -4.74 -10.83
CA GLU A 132 21.67 -6.06 -10.72
C GLU A 132 21.09 -6.91 -9.58
N LEU A 133 20.43 -6.29 -8.61
CA LEU A 133 19.85 -6.96 -7.44
C LEU A 133 18.32 -7.06 -7.49
N LEU A 134 17.66 -6.31 -8.39
CA LEU A 134 16.20 -6.23 -8.44
C LEU A 134 15.55 -7.61 -8.53
N GLN A 135 15.92 -8.43 -9.52
CA GLN A 135 15.28 -9.75 -9.71
C GLN A 135 15.42 -10.65 -8.48
N THR A 136 16.58 -10.65 -7.84
CA THR A 136 16.82 -11.42 -6.61
C THR A 136 15.95 -10.92 -5.46
N ILE A 137 15.89 -9.60 -5.25
CA ILE A 137 15.11 -9.00 -4.18
C ILE A 137 13.61 -9.19 -4.42
N ILE A 138 13.12 -8.99 -5.65
CA ILE A 138 11.73 -9.26 -6.04
C ILE A 138 11.34 -10.68 -5.69
N THR A 139 12.18 -11.65 -6.06
CA THR A 139 11.93 -13.08 -5.79
C THR A 139 11.83 -13.34 -4.28
N LYS A 140 12.75 -12.77 -3.48
CA LYS A 140 12.75 -12.92 -2.01
C LYS A 140 11.52 -12.27 -1.37
N LEU A 141 11.19 -11.04 -1.75
CA LEU A 141 10.03 -10.30 -1.24
C LEU A 141 8.71 -11.00 -1.60
N CYS A 142 8.56 -11.45 -2.85
CA CYS A 142 7.40 -12.23 -3.29
C CYS A 142 7.29 -13.54 -2.50
N ALA A 143 8.39 -14.29 -2.32
CA ALA A 143 8.38 -15.53 -1.55
C ALA A 143 7.95 -15.29 -0.09
N PHE A 144 8.38 -14.18 0.52
CA PHE A 144 7.95 -13.79 1.86
C PHE A 144 6.44 -13.48 1.90
N ILE A 145 5.98 -12.62 1.00
CA ILE A 145 4.57 -12.22 0.89
C ILE A 145 3.65 -13.40 0.64
N TYR A 146 4.03 -14.34 -0.22
CA TYR A 146 3.21 -15.51 -0.53
C TYR A 146 3.29 -16.63 0.51
N LYS A 147 4.26 -16.57 1.42
CA LYS A 147 4.30 -17.43 2.61
C LYS A 147 3.30 -16.98 3.68
N TYR A 148 2.72 -15.78 3.54
CA TYR A 148 1.63 -15.32 4.39
C TYR A 148 0.49 -16.35 4.41
N ARG A 149 -0.03 -16.61 5.61
CA ARG A 149 -1.15 -17.52 5.81
C ARG A 149 -2.40 -16.69 6.05
N SER A 150 -3.53 -17.12 5.50
CA SER A 150 -4.84 -16.49 5.70
C SER A 150 -5.32 -16.48 7.16
N ASP A 151 -4.61 -17.13 8.08
CA ASP A 151 -4.98 -17.15 9.51
C ASP A 151 -4.19 -16.13 10.34
N SER A 152 -3.13 -15.53 9.78
CA SER A 152 -2.38 -14.44 10.43
C SER A 152 -3.05 -13.08 10.20
N LEU A 153 -2.79 -12.13 11.10
CA LEU A 153 -3.14 -10.72 10.87
C LEU A 153 -2.10 -10.12 9.91
N PHE A 154 -2.53 -9.25 8.99
CA PHE A 154 -1.64 -8.51 8.11
C PHE A 154 -0.90 -7.47 8.96
N GLY A 155 0.33 -7.82 9.34
CA GLY A 155 1.13 -7.08 10.30
C GLY A 155 2.04 -6.05 9.64
N LEU A 156 2.90 -5.47 10.48
CA LEU A 156 3.87 -4.48 10.03
C LEU A 156 4.95 -5.07 9.12
N SER A 157 5.38 -6.32 9.36
CA SER A 157 6.32 -7.04 8.50
C SER A 157 5.75 -7.19 7.09
N GLU A 158 4.51 -7.64 6.97
CA GLU A 158 3.86 -7.85 5.68
C GLU A 158 3.64 -6.51 4.97
N LEU A 159 3.17 -5.47 5.68
CA LEU A 159 3.03 -4.13 5.13
C LEU A 159 4.34 -3.55 4.61
N THR A 160 5.43 -3.77 5.35
CA THR A 160 6.77 -3.30 4.98
C THR A 160 7.27 -3.99 3.72
N VAL A 161 7.16 -5.31 3.66
CA VAL A 161 7.58 -6.10 2.49
C VAL A 161 6.69 -5.77 1.28
N TRP A 162 5.40 -5.58 1.48
CA TRP A 162 4.46 -5.16 0.44
C TRP A 162 4.82 -3.77 -0.12
N THR A 163 5.05 -2.81 0.77
CA THR A 163 5.44 -1.45 0.37
C THR A 163 6.77 -1.48 -0.40
N ALA A 164 7.76 -2.20 0.13
CA ALA A 164 9.06 -2.36 -0.51
C ALA A 164 8.96 -3.00 -1.89
N LEU A 165 8.15 -4.05 -2.04
CA LEU A 165 7.92 -4.71 -3.32
C LEU A 165 7.34 -3.74 -4.35
N LEU A 166 6.35 -2.93 -3.97
CA LEU A 166 5.74 -1.98 -4.89
C LEU A 166 6.66 -0.78 -5.20
N LEU A 167 7.61 -0.44 -4.34
CA LEU A 167 8.64 0.54 -4.66
C LEU A 167 9.58 0.06 -5.78
N LEU A 168 9.79 -1.27 -5.93
CA LEU A 168 10.63 -1.84 -6.98
C LEU A 168 10.02 -1.72 -8.39
N ILE A 169 8.69 -1.59 -8.49
CA ILE A 169 8.00 -1.36 -9.77
C ILE A 169 7.82 0.13 -10.08
N ASN A 170 8.46 1.03 -9.33
CA ASN A 170 8.32 2.47 -9.57
C ASN A 170 8.86 2.83 -10.97
N PRO A 171 8.00 3.24 -11.90
CA PRO A 171 8.37 3.43 -13.29
C PRO A 171 9.36 4.61 -13.48
N VAL A 172 9.28 5.64 -12.62
CA VAL A 172 10.18 6.80 -12.67
C VAL A 172 11.61 6.39 -12.35
N LYS A 173 11.79 5.52 -11.36
CA LYS A 173 13.10 4.97 -10.99
C LYS A 173 13.63 4.03 -12.07
N LEU A 174 12.78 3.13 -12.57
CA LEU A 174 13.17 2.22 -13.65
C LEU A 174 13.61 2.96 -14.93
N LYS A 175 12.98 4.10 -15.26
CA LYS A 175 13.42 4.94 -16.40
C LYS A 175 14.86 5.42 -16.27
N GLN A 176 15.34 5.72 -15.06
CA GLN A 176 16.71 6.19 -14.85
C GLN A 176 17.75 5.16 -15.30
N HIS A 177 17.37 3.88 -15.37
CA HIS A 177 18.23 2.77 -15.77
C HIS A 177 18.10 2.36 -17.25
N CYS A 178 17.23 3.04 -18.04
CA CYS A 178 16.98 2.93 -19.50
C CYS A 178 16.81 1.52 -20.11
N ASP A 179 17.78 0.61 -19.94
CA ASP A 179 17.83 -0.70 -20.59
C ASP A 179 17.21 -1.82 -19.73
N GLY A 180 17.19 -1.68 -18.40
CA GLY A 180 16.74 -2.73 -17.47
C GLY A 180 15.25 -2.73 -17.09
N SER A 181 14.50 -1.68 -17.42
CA SER A 181 13.12 -1.52 -16.95
C SER A 181 12.17 -2.61 -17.48
N VAL A 182 12.36 -3.02 -18.73
CA VAL A 182 11.53 -4.04 -19.39
C VAL A 182 11.75 -5.41 -18.76
N GLU A 183 13.01 -5.75 -18.44
CA GLU A 183 13.35 -7.01 -17.78
C GLU A 183 12.74 -7.10 -16.39
N VAL A 184 12.71 -5.99 -15.66
CA VAL A 184 12.09 -5.91 -14.32
C VAL A 184 10.60 -6.15 -14.39
N PHE A 185 9.87 -5.46 -15.28
CA PHE A 185 8.42 -5.69 -15.45
C PHE A 185 8.12 -7.13 -15.89
N SER A 186 8.91 -7.67 -16.82
CA SER A 186 8.78 -9.04 -17.30
C SER A 186 9.04 -10.07 -16.19
N HIS A 187 10.05 -9.83 -15.34
CA HIS A 187 10.37 -10.69 -14.21
C HIS A 187 9.28 -10.66 -13.14
N PHE A 188 8.75 -9.47 -12.83
CA PHE A 188 7.60 -9.31 -11.94
C PHE A 188 6.39 -10.10 -12.45
N ALA A 189 6.02 -9.91 -13.72
CA ALA A 189 4.91 -10.62 -14.35
C ALA A 189 5.05 -12.14 -14.24
N LYS A 190 6.23 -12.68 -14.57
CA LYS A 190 6.53 -14.12 -14.46
C LYS A 190 6.44 -14.62 -13.01
N THR A 191 6.96 -13.85 -12.06
CA THR A 191 6.93 -14.20 -10.63
C THR A 191 5.50 -14.22 -10.08
N LEU A 192 4.61 -13.35 -10.57
CA LEU A 192 3.19 -13.35 -10.20
C LEU A 192 2.45 -14.57 -10.78
N GLN A 193 2.79 -14.97 -12.01
CA GLN A 193 2.19 -16.13 -12.67
C GLN A 193 2.61 -17.45 -12.01
N SER A 194 3.89 -17.61 -11.67
CA SER A 194 4.42 -18.84 -11.07
C SER A 194 3.88 -19.13 -9.67
N ASN A 195 3.47 -18.09 -8.92
CA ASN A 195 2.96 -18.21 -7.56
C ASN A 195 1.41 -18.29 -7.51
N SER A 196 0.76 -18.59 -8.63
CA SER A 196 -0.69 -18.74 -8.70
C SER A 196 -1.12 -20.01 -7.96
N THR A 197 -1.71 -19.85 -6.78
CA THR A 197 -2.46 -20.92 -6.12
C THR A 197 -3.82 -21.06 -6.79
N SER A 198 -4.28 -22.30 -7.01
CA SER A 198 -5.58 -22.61 -7.65
C SER A 198 -6.80 -22.27 -6.77
N GLN A 199 -6.62 -21.46 -5.73
CA GLN A 199 -7.70 -21.07 -4.83
C GLN A 199 -8.46 -19.91 -5.49
N SER A 200 -9.78 -19.93 -5.45
CA SER A 200 -10.57 -18.76 -5.86
C SER A 200 -10.44 -17.66 -4.80
N PRO A 201 -10.48 -16.37 -5.17
CA PRO A 201 -10.58 -15.29 -4.19
C PRO A 201 -11.81 -15.49 -3.28
N PRO A 202 -11.76 -15.01 -2.02
CA PRO A 202 -12.90 -15.08 -1.11
C PRO A 202 -14.08 -14.27 -1.65
N ARG A 203 -15.28 -14.49 -1.11
CA ARG A 203 -16.44 -13.66 -1.48
C ARG A 203 -16.27 -12.22 -0.98
N PRO A 204 -16.69 -11.22 -1.76
CA PRO A 204 -16.73 -9.80 -1.38
C PRO A 204 -17.58 -9.58 -0.12
N GLY A 205 -17.32 -8.51 0.63
CA GLY A 205 -18.09 -8.14 1.84
C GLY A 205 -17.81 -9.03 3.06
N ASN A 206 -17.11 -10.15 2.88
CA ASN A 206 -16.65 -11.04 3.95
C ASN A 206 -15.12 -11.09 4.03
N ILE A 207 -14.40 -10.09 3.51
CA ILE A 207 -12.93 -10.06 3.71
C ILE A 207 -12.67 -9.70 5.17
N THR A 208 -12.24 -10.70 5.90
CA THR A 208 -11.79 -10.68 7.28
C THR A 208 -10.37 -11.18 7.28
N PRO A 209 -9.59 -10.96 8.34
CA PRO A 209 -8.26 -11.55 8.44
C PRO A 209 -8.23 -13.03 8.08
N LYS A 210 -9.28 -13.79 8.46
CA LYS A 210 -9.45 -15.24 8.23
C LYS A 210 -9.81 -15.65 6.80
N THR A 211 -10.36 -14.73 6.00
CA THR A 211 -10.84 -14.99 4.64
C THR A 211 -9.98 -14.30 3.60
N CYS A 212 -9.09 -13.39 4.01
CA CYS A 212 -8.07 -12.81 3.17
C CYS A 212 -7.15 -13.92 2.61
N SER A 213 -7.25 -14.18 1.31
CA SER A 213 -6.38 -15.15 0.65
C SER A 213 -5.14 -14.48 0.07
N ASN A 214 -4.12 -15.27 -0.24
CA ASN A 214 -2.94 -14.80 -0.99
C ASN A 214 -3.29 -14.20 -2.35
N ASN A 215 -4.50 -14.47 -2.88
CA ASN A 215 -4.98 -13.85 -4.10
C ASN A 215 -5.31 -12.37 -3.91
N CYS A 216 -5.86 -11.96 -2.76
CA CYS A 216 -6.10 -10.54 -2.48
C CYS A 216 -4.80 -9.73 -2.54
N LEU A 217 -3.77 -10.26 -1.88
CA LEU A 217 -2.45 -9.66 -1.86
C LEU A 217 -1.80 -9.67 -3.25
N LYS A 218 -1.90 -10.79 -3.99
CA LYS A 218 -1.51 -10.86 -5.41
C LYS A 218 -2.23 -9.81 -6.25
N GLY A 219 -3.54 -9.63 -6.04
CA GLY A 219 -4.38 -8.67 -6.74
C GLY A 219 -3.88 -7.24 -6.58
N THR A 220 -3.45 -6.85 -5.37
CA THR A 220 -2.85 -5.53 -5.16
C THR A 220 -1.57 -5.31 -5.96
N ILE A 221 -0.73 -6.35 -6.08
CA ILE A 221 0.51 -6.28 -6.86
C ILE A 221 0.19 -6.25 -8.36
N GLN A 222 -0.79 -7.02 -8.83
CA GLN A 222 -1.28 -7.00 -10.22
C GLN A 222 -1.83 -5.62 -10.60
N LEU A 223 -2.68 -5.04 -9.76
CA LEU A 223 -3.21 -3.68 -9.95
C LEU A 223 -2.08 -2.66 -10.07
N ALA A 224 -1.14 -2.67 -9.11
CA ALA A 224 0.00 -1.76 -9.12
C ALA A 224 0.89 -1.94 -10.34
N LEU A 225 1.13 -3.18 -10.77
CA LEU A 225 1.93 -3.51 -11.95
C LEU A 225 1.28 -2.99 -13.25
N GLY A 226 -0.02 -3.26 -13.45
CA GLY A 226 -0.75 -2.78 -14.63
C GLY A 226 -0.75 -1.26 -14.72
N VAL A 227 -0.99 -0.58 -13.59
CA VAL A 227 -0.91 0.88 -13.50
C VAL A 227 0.49 1.41 -13.80
N ALA A 228 1.53 0.78 -13.24
CA ALA A 228 2.92 1.18 -13.48
C ALA A 228 3.34 1.00 -14.94
N ILE A 229 2.96 -0.11 -15.58
CA ILE A 229 3.24 -0.37 -17.01
C ILE A 229 2.58 0.71 -17.88
N LYS A 230 1.30 1.00 -17.63
CA LYS A 230 0.56 2.00 -18.41
C LYS A 230 1.15 3.40 -18.27
N TYR A 231 1.48 3.80 -17.04
CA TYR A 231 2.16 5.06 -16.77
C TYR A 231 3.54 5.12 -17.45
N ALA A 232 4.34 4.06 -17.33
CA ALA A 232 5.65 3.97 -17.95
C ALA A 232 5.58 4.12 -19.49
N ARG A 233 4.60 3.48 -20.13
CA ARG A 233 4.42 3.56 -21.57
C ARG A 233 3.96 4.96 -22.00
N ASN A 234 2.95 5.52 -21.33
CA ASN A 234 2.30 6.76 -21.76
C ASN A 234 3.04 8.04 -21.34
N SER A 235 3.59 8.07 -20.12
CA SER A 235 4.18 9.29 -19.55
C SER A 235 5.70 9.31 -19.61
N LEU A 236 6.32 8.13 -19.56
CA LEU A 236 7.76 8.01 -19.54
C LEU A 236 8.34 7.64 -20.90
N GLY A 237 7.53 7.17 -21.85
CA GLY A 237 7.97 6.77 -23.18
C GLY A 237 8.83 5.50 -23.17
N LEU A 238 8.66 4.64 -22.17
CA LEU A 238 9.38 3.37 -22.11
C LEU A 238 8.78 2.38 -23.11
N CYS A 239 9.64 1.74 -23.91
CA CYS A 239 9.28 0.73 -24.90
C CYS A 239 8.94 -0.61 -24.25
N ILE A 240 7.91 -0.65 -23.40
CA ILE A 240 7.44 -1.87 -22.76
C ILE A 240 6.70 -2.73 -23.80
N PRO A 241 7.08 -4.01 -23.98
CA PRO A 241 6.46 -4.90 -24.94
C PRO A 241 4.94 -5.03 -24.75
N HIS A 242 4.21 -5.28 -25.84
CA HIS A 242 2.76 -5.44 -25.81
C HIS A 242 2.32 -6.75 -25.18
N GLU A 243 3.20 -7.76 -25.03
CA GLU A 243 2.89 -9.00 -24.32
C GLU A 243 2.64 -8.77 -22.81
N LEU A 244 3.10 -7.63 -22.27
CA LEU A 244 2.72 -7.19 -20.94
C LEU A 244 1.45 -6.35 -21.04
N ASP A 245 0.30 -7.03 -21.05
CA ASP A 245 -1.02 -6.43 -21.11
C ASP A 245 -1.40 -5.81 -19.76
N GLU A 246 -1.30 -4.48 -19.68
CA GLU A 246 -1.65 -3.72 -18.50
C GLU A 246 -3.14 -3.86 -18.10
N ILE A 247 -4.03 -4.08 -19.06
CA ILE A 247 -5.47 -4.17 -18.81
C ILE A 247 -5.78 -5.53 -18.18
N GLU A 248 -5.13 -6.60 -18.64
CA GLU A 248 -5.25 -7.92 -18.02
C GLU A 248 -4.81 -7.87 -16.54
N PHE A 249 -3.66 -7.27 -16.24
CA PHE A 249 -3.20 -7.12 -14.85
C PHE A 249 -4.17 -6.31 -13.98
N VAL A 250 -4.74 -5.23 -14.51
CA VAL A 250 -5.74 -4.42 -13.80
C VAL A 250 -7.02 -5.21 -13.56
N ASN A 251 -7.53 -5.93 -14.57
CA ASN A 251 -8.72 -6.76 -14.46
C ASN A 251 -8.53 -7.87 -13.41
N GLU A 252 -7.41 -8.58 -13.47
CA GLU A 252 -7.05 -9.58 -12.46
C GLU A 252 -6.92 -8.97 -11.07
N GLY A 253 -6.32 -7.78 -10.95
CA GLY A 253 -6.23 -7.06 -9.68
C GLY A 253 -7.59 -6.76 -9.07
N ILE A 254 -8.52 -6.23 -9.87
CA ILE A 254 -9.89 -5.93 -9.44
C ILE A 254 -10.64 -7.22 -9.07
N ASN A 255 -10.61 -8.24 -9.93
CA ASN A 255 -11.27 -9.52 -9.70
C ASN A 255 -10.73 -10.23 -8.45
N ASN A 256 -9.45 -10.02 -8.12
CA ASN A 256 -8.83 -10.52 -6.90
C ASN A 256 -9.01 -9.57 -5.70
N LEU A 257 -9.96 -8.64 -5.72
CA LEU A 257 -10.33 -7.79 -4.58
C LEU A 257 -9.21 -6.87 -4.08
N ALA A 258 -8.39 -6.35 -5.00
CA ALA A 258 -7.28 -5.46 -4.62
C ALA A 258 -7.73 -4.22 -3.86
N LEU A 259 -8.82 -3.57 -4.29
CA LEU A 259 -9.30 -2.32 -3.70
C LEU A 259 -9.84 -2.54 -2.28
N GLU A 260 -10.57 -3.63 -2.09
CA GLU A 260 -11.13 -4.04 -0.81
C GLU A 260 -10.02 -4.42 0.16
N PHE A 261 -8.97 -5.10 -0.33
CA PHE A 261 -7.81 -5.41 0.49
C PHE A 261 -7.08 -4.14 0.92
N LEU A 262 -6.81 -3.22 -0.01
CA LEU A 262 -6.18 -1.93 0.30
C LEU A 262 -6.97 -1.16 1.36
N LEU A 263 -8.30 -1.11 1.22
CA LEU A 263 -9.17 -0.43 2.17
C LEU A 263 -9.12 -1.09 3.55
N ALA A 264 -9.44 -2.37 3.64
CA ALA A 264 -9.66 -3.05 4.92
C ALA A 264 -8.37 -3.41 5.67
N PHE A 265 -7.30 -3.79 4.96
CA PHE A 265 -6.09 -4.34 5.59
C PHE A 265 -4.90 -3.40 5.62
N ILE A 266 -4.92 -2.35 4.78
CA ILE A 266 -3.85 -1.36 4.76
C ILE A 266 -4.35 -0.04 5.31
N VAL A 267 -5.30 0.62 4.63
CA VAL A 267 -5.71 1.99 4.97
C VAL A 267 -6.48 2.06 6.29
N GLN A 268 -7.37 1.12 6.57
CA GLN A 268 -8.11 1.05 7.84
C GLN A 268 -7.39 0.23 8.92
N SER A 269 -6.15 -0.20 8.66
CA SER A 269 -5.38 -0.98 9.63
C SER A 269 -5.05 -0.15 10.87
N PRO A 270 -5.17 -0.70 12.09
CA PRO A 270 -4.70 -0.02 13.30
C PRO A 270 -3.19 0.30 13.29
N ILE A 271 -2.42 -0.41 12.47
CA ILE A 271 -0.98 -0.19 12.29
C ILE A 271 -0.73 1.03 11.42
N PHE A 272 -1.58 1.26 10.42
CA PHE A 272 -1.48 2.37 9.49
C PHE A 272 -2.22 3.59 10.05
N ASN A 273 -1.47 4.58 10.52
CA ASN A 273 -2.04 5.80 11.06
C ASN A 273 -2.25 6.90 10.00
N GLY A 274 -2.09 6.60 8.71
CA GLY A 274 -2.15 7.58 7.62
C GLY A 274 -1.20 8.77 7.81
N GLY A 275 -0.19 8.63 8.67
CA GLY A 275 0.73 9.69 9.10
C GLY A 275 2.14 9.55 8.51
N ASP A 276 3.02 10.49 8.88
CA ASP A 276 4.41 10.58 8.40
C ASP A 276 5.24 9.30 8.59
N ASP A 277 4.84 8.43 9.53
CA ASP A 277 5.52 7.17 9.82
C ASP A 277 5.48 6.19 8.63
N PHE A 278 4.41 6.26 7.82
CA PHE A 278 4.16 5.38 6.66
C PHE A 278 4.09 6.15 5.34
N ALA A 279 4.83 7.25 5.23
CA ALA A 279 4.82 8.15 4.07
C ALA A 279 5.03 7.42 2.72
N PHE A 280 5.90 6.40 2.66
CA PHE A 280 6.09 5.62 1.42
C PHE A 280 4.82 4.88 1.01
N THR A 281 4.13 4.24 1.96
CA THR A 281 2.89 3.49 1.70
C THR A 281 1.77 4.46 1.27
N VAL A 282 1.64 5.61 1.94
CA VAL A 282 0.66 6.66 1.59
C VAL A 282 0.87 7.15 0.16
N GLU A 283 2.09 7.58 -0.18
CA GLU A 283 2.42 8.07 -1.53
C GLU A 283 2.21 7.00 -2.59
N LEU A 284 2.50 5.74 -2.25
CA LEU A 284 2.39 4.65 -3.19
C LEU A 284 0.94 4.31 -3.52
N ILE A 285 0.08 4.21 -2.50
CA ILE A 285 -1.36 4.02 -2.70
C ILE A 285 -1.92 5.21 -3.47
N ASP A 286 -1.59 6.44 -3.06
CA ASP A 286 -2.05 7.65 -3.74
C ASP A 286 -1.69 7.66 -5.23
N ASN A 287 -0.42 7.38 -5.56
CA ASN A 287 0.04 7.29 -6.94
C ASN A 287 -0.67 6.18 -7.72
N ILE A 288 -0.90 5.01 -7.11
CA ILE A 288 -1.65 3.92 -7.76
C ILE A 288 -3.08 4.39 -8.08
N LEU A 289 -3.78 5.00 -7.12
CA LEU A 289 -5.16 5.44 -7.29
C LEU A 289 -5.29 6.54 -8.34
N LYS A 290 -4.44 7.57 -8.27
CA LYS A 290 -4.45 8.67 -9.24
C LYS A 290 -4.09 8.20 -10.64
N ASN A 291 -3.06 7.36 -10.78
CA ASN A 291 -2.69 6.82 -12.09
C ASN A 291 -3.77 5.86 -12.60
N PHE A 292 -4.38 5.05 -11.74
CA PHE A 292 -5.52 4.22 -12.13
C PHE A 292 -6.66 5.08 -12.70
N ILE A 293 -7.03 6.16 -12.02
CA ILE A 293 -8.05 7.09 -12.47
C ILE A 293 -7.70 7.73 -13.82
N CYS A 294 -6.48 8.24 -13.95
CA CYS A 294 -6.04 8.97 -15.15
C CYS A 294 -5.84 8.06 -16.37
N TYR A 295 -5.33 6.84 -16.19
CA TYR A 295 -4.94 5.97 -17.31
C TYR A 295 -5.95 4.88 -17.66
N PHE A 296 -6.93 4.62 -16.80
CA PHE A 296 -7.97 3.61 -17.03
C PHE A 296 -9.40 4.18 -16.93
N PRO A 297 -9.73 5.31 -17.60
CA PRO A 297 -11.06 5.91 -17.51
C PRO A 297 -12.17 4.99 -18.04
N ASN A 298 -11.90 4.18 -19.07
CA ASN A 298 -12.86 3.21 -19.58
C ASN A 298 -13.17 2.13 -18.53
N LYS A 299 -12.17 1.69 -17.77
CA LYS A 299 -12.36 0.70 -16.71
C LYS A 299 -13.14 1.29 -15.54
N LEU A 300 -12.92 2.57 -15.21
CA LEU A 300 -13.74 3.27 -14.22
C LEU A 300 -15.22 3.32 -14.62
N VAL A 301 -15.51 3.60 -15.89
CA VAL A 301 -16.90 3.62 -16.41
C VAL A 301 -17.52 2.22 -16.33
N GLU A 302 -16.77 1.19 -16.73
CA GLU A 302 -17.20 -0.21 -16.61
C GLU A 302 -17.52 -0.56 -15.15
N MET A 303 -16.61 -0.26 -14.21
CA MET A 303 -16.80 -0.49 -12.78
C MET A 303 -18.00 0.26 -12.22
N TYR A 304 -18.22 1.51 -12.65
CA TYR A 304 -19.38 2.30 -12.23
C TYR A 304 -20.69 1.67 -12.69
N ASN A 305 -20.79 1.31 -13.97
CA ASN A 305 -22.00 0.70 -14.53
C ASN A 305 -22.33 -0.64 -13.86
N LEU A 306 -21.32 -1.50 -13.70
CA LEU A 306 -21.48 -2.77 -12.99
C LEU A 306 -21.95 -2.56 -11.55
N CYS A 307 -21.37 -1.58 -10.85
CA CYS A 307 -21.74 -1.28 -9.47
C CYS A 307 -23.17 -0.72 -9.35
N GLU A 308 -23.65 0.09 -10.30
CA GLU A 308 -25.05 0.55 -10.33
C GLU A 308 -26.00 -0.63 -10.59
N ASP A 309 -25.69 -1.50 -11.56
CA ASP A 309 -26.49 -2.69 -11.87
C ASP A 309 -26.58 -3.65 -10.68
N GLU A 310 -25.47 -3.84 -9.95
CA GLU A 310 -25.41 -4.65 -8.74
C GLU A 310 -26.25 -4.07 -7.61
N LEU A 311 -26.18 -2.75 -7.37
CA LEU A 311 -26.98 -2.08 -6.35
C LEU A 311 -28.47 -2.14 -6.68
N GLN A 312 -28.83 -1.97 -7.94
CA GLN A 312 -30.21 -2.11 -8.41
C GLN A 312 -30.72 -3.53 -8.18
N THR A 313 -29.91 -4.53 -8.55
CA THR A 313 -30.22 -5.95 -8.31
C THR A 313 -30.40 -6.20 -6.80
N MET A 314 -29.49 -5.73 -5.95
CA MET A 314 -29.60 -5.90 -4.48
C MET A 314 -30.91 -5.31 -3.93
N ALA A 315 -31.31 -4.13 -4.40
CA ALA A 315 -32.56 -3.50 -3.98
C ALA A 315 -33.79 -4.32 -4.41
N GLU A 316 -33.77 -4.91 -5.62
CA GLU A 316 -34.84 -5.78 -6.11
C GLU A 316 -34.99 -7.05 -5.28
N TYR A 317 -33.88 -7.70 -4.92
CA TYR A 317 -33.90 -8.89 -4.05
C TYR A 317 -34.43 -8.57 -2.64
N GLN A 318 -34.00 -7.45 -2.04
CA GLN A 318 -34.52 -7.02 -0.74
C GLN A 318 -36.04 -6.74 -0.79
N ASN A 319 -36.53 -6.16 -1.87
CA ASN A 319 -37.96 -5.90 -2.06
C ASN A 319 -38.77 -7.18 -2.31
N GLN A 320 -38.16 -8.23 -2.87
CA GLN A 320 -38.78 -9.54 -3.02
C GLN A 320 -38.84 -10.31 -1.69
N GLU A 321 -37.78 -10.28 -0.89
CA GLU A 321 -37.75 -10.93 0.43
C GLU A 321 -38.75 -10.30 1.42
N ASN A 322 -38.95 -8.97 1.34
CA ASN A 322 -39.89 -8.25 2.20
C ASN A 322 -41.36 -8.41 1.76
N ASN A 323 -41.64 -9.04 0.61
CA ASN A 323 -43.00 -9.33 0.16
C ASN A 323 -43.43 -10.74 0.60
N GLU A 324 -44.04 -10.85 1.79
CA GLU A 324 -44.55 -12.10 2.38
C GLU A 324 -45.64 -12.85 1.54
N ASN A 325 -46.07 -12.29 0.40
CA ASN A 325 -47.08 -12.88 -0.49
C ASN A 325 -46.49 -13.54 -1.77
N TYR A 326 -45.17 -13.69 -1.88
CA TYR A 326 -44.58 -14.33 -3.07
C TYR A 326 -44.66 -15.87 -2.96
N PHE A 327 -45.79 -16.43 -3.40
CA PHE A 327 -45.95 -17.86 -3.69
C PHE A 327 -45.15 -18.25 -4.94
N GLY A 328 -43.81 -18.27 -4.81
CA GLY A 328 -42.92 -18.84 -5.82
C GLY A 328 -42.84 -20.36 -5.65
N ASN A 329 -43.08 -21.10 -6.73
CA ASN A 329 -43.03 -22.56 -6.79
C ASN A 329 -41.77 -23.13 -6.11
N GLU A 330 -41.91 -24.23 -5.36
CA GLU A 330 -40.86 -24.88 -4.55
C GLU A 330 -39.57 -25.26 -5.34
N GLU A 331 -39.60 -25.22 -6.67
CA GLU A 331 -38.41 -25.39 -7.52
C GLU A 331 -37.49 -24.15 -7.58
N GLN A 332 -38.01 -22.92 -7.38
CA GLN A 332 -37.19 -21.70 -7.34
C GLN A 332 -36.51 -21.47 -5.98
N GLN A 333 -37.05 -22.06 -4.91
CA GLN A 333 -36.44 -22.01 -3.57
C GLN A 333 -35.18 -22.91 -3.42
N LYS A 334 -34.99 -23.89 -4.32
CA LYS A 334 -33.72 -24.65 -4.39
C LYS A 334 -32.61 -23.91 -5.15
N THR A 335 -32.95 -22.85 -5.86
CA THR A 335 -32.01 -21.91 -6.49
C THR A 335 -31.87 -20.59 -5.73
N SER A 336 -32.30 -20.52 -4.45
CA SER A 336 -32.02 -19.43 -3.50
C SER A 336 -30.53 -19.32 -3.12
N ARG A 337 -29.65 -19.37 -4.12
CA ARG A 337 -28.33 -18.76 -3.99
C ARG A 337 -28.59 -17.29 -4.22
N ALA A 338 -28.41 -16.48 -3.17
CA ALA A 338 -28.26 -15.03 -3.33
C ALA A 338 -27.41 -14.78 -4.60
N PRO A 339 -27.78 -13.80 -5.45
CA PRO A 339 -26.98 -13.48 -6.62
C PRO A 339 -25.53 -13.43 -6.22
N ASN A 340 -24.69 -14.00 -7.07
CA ASN A 340 -23.26 -13.82 -6.93
C ASN A 340 -23.02 -12.35 -7.30
N PHE A 341 -23.32 -11.43 -6.37
CA PHE A 341 -23.16 -10.01 -6.58
C PHE A 341 -21.67 -9.82 -6.83
N SER A 342 -21.37 -9.61 -8.11
CA SER A 342 -20.17 -8.92 -8.55
C SER A 342 -20.08 -7.64 -7.72
N HIS A 343 -18.87 -7.19 -7.50
CA HIS A 343 -18.52 -6.52 -6.26
C HIS A 343 -18.64 -5.02 -6.45
N LEU A 344 -19.01 -4.31 -5.37
CA LEU A 344 -19.14 -2.85 -5.35
C LEU A 344 -17.78 -2.13 -5.45
N HIS A 345 -16.91 -2.55 -6.35
CA HIS A 345 -15.54 -2.12 -6.52
C HIS A 345 -15.44 -0.62 -6.73
N PHE A 346 -16.38 -0.04 -7.49
CA PHE A 346 -16.42 1.41 -7.68
C PHE A 346 -16.74 2.14 -6.36
N LYS A 347 -17.67 1.61 -5.56
CA LYS A 347 -17.93 2.13 -4.20
C LYS A 347 -16.68 2.03 -3.33
N THR A 348 -16.02 0.87 -3.34
CA THR A 348 -14.79 0.62 -2.59
C THR A 348 -13.67 1.56 -3.00
N LEU A 349 -13.54 1.89 -4.29
CA LEU A 349 -12.59 2.90 -4.76
C LEU A 349 -12.85 4.27 -4.10
N LEU A 350 -14.10 4.73 -4.08
CA LEU A 350 -14.48 5.99 -3.44
C LEU A 350 -14.18 5.97 -1.94
N GLU A 351 -14.54 4.89 -1.26
CA GLU A 351 -14.29 4.70 0.18
C GLU A 351 -12.80 4.61 0.51
N LEU A 352 -12.00 3.97 -0.36
CA LEU A 352 -10.55 3.89 -0.23
C LEU A 352 -9.90 5.27 -0.35
N ILE A 353 -10.32 6.09 -1.31
CA ILE A 353 -9.84 7.47 -1.41
C ILE A 353 -10.28 8.26 -0.18
N ALA A 354 -11.54 8.14 0.25
CA ALA A 354 -12.04 8.83 1.43
C ALA A 354 -11.24 8.50 2.70
N ALA A 355 -10.96 7.21 2.92
CA ALA A 355 -10.23 6.72 4.08
C ALA A 355 -8.74 7.11 4.04
N LEU A 356 -8.09 7.03 2.87
CA LEU A 356 -6.68 7.43 2.72
C LEU A 356 -6.46 8.89 3.10
N TYR A 357 -7.45 9.75 2.80
CA TYR A 357 -7.41 11.18 3.02
C TYR A 357 -8.17 11.64 4.28
N GLU A 358 -8.58 10.75 5.19
CA GLU A 358 -9.40 11.13 6.34
C GLU A 358 -8.67 12.07 7.34
N SER A 359 -7.35 11.95 7.49
CA SER A 359 -6.57 12.72 8.47
C SER A 359 -6.51 14.22 8.16
N GLU A 360 -7.10 15.06 9.01
CA GLU A 360 -7.27 16.51 8.79
C GLU A 360 -5.96 17.32 8.90
N ASN A 361 -4.97 16.85 9.66
CA ASN A 361 -3.78 17.64 10.03
C ASN A 361 -2.45 17.12 9.44
N ASN A 362 -2.51 16.35 8.35
CA ASN A 362 -1.30 15.84 7.69
C ASN A 362 -0.92 16.72 6.49
N THR A 363 0.18 17.47 6.62
CA THR A 363 0.70 18.37 5.56
C THR A 363 0.96 17.66 4.23
N GLN A 364 1.44 16.42 4.28
CA GLN A 364 1.66 15.60 3.08
C GLN A 364 0.32 15.32 2.38
N LEU A 365 -0.71 14.91 3.12
CA LEU A 365 -2.03 14.64 2.55
C LEU A 365 -2.69 15.90 1.98
N ILE A 366 -2.45 17.08 2.56
CA ILE A 366 -2.94 18.35 2.00
C ILE A 366 -2.34 18.59 0.60
N GLN A 367 -1.04 18.30 0.43
CA GLN A 367 -0.36 18.45 -0.86
C GLN A 367 -0.85 17.42 -1.88
N LEU A 368 -0.95 16.15 -1.47
CA LEU A 368 -1.41 15.08 -2.35
C LEU A 368 -2.87 15.28 -2.77
N SER A 369 -3.76 15.72 -1.86
CA SER A 369 -5.18 15.90 -2.19
C SER A 369 -5.44 17.06 -3.15
N ALA A 370 -4.56 18.07 -3.17
CA ALA A 370 -4.69 19.23 -4.06
C ALA A 370 -4.58 18.87 -5.55
N GLU A 371 -4.00 17.71 -5.89
CA GLU A 371 -3.92 17.25 -7.29
C GLU A 371 -5.29 16.90 -7.88
N PHE A 372 -6.27 16.48 -7.07
CA PHE A 372 -7.62 16.19 -7.54
C PHE A 372 -8.36 17.42 -8.06
N THR A 373 -7.93 18.61 -7.65
CA THR A 373 -8.51 19.91 -8.03
C THR A 373 -7.54 20.77 -8.82
N ASN A 374 -6.41 20.19 -9.24
CA ASN A 374 -5.41 20.87 -10.06
C ASN A 374 -5.83 20.84 -11.54
N PRO A 375 -6.02 22.00 -12.20
CA PRO A 375 -6.41 22.06 -13.62
C PRO A 375 -5.42 21.38 -14.57
N ASN A 376 -4.16 21.19 -14.16
CA ASN A 376 -3.15 20.48 -14.95
C ASN A 376 -3.30 18.95 -14.89
N CYS A 377 -4.19 18.44 -14.02
CA CYS A 377 -4.48 17.03 -13.84
C CYS A 377 -5.90 16.72 -14.36
N GLU A 378 -6.12 16.93 -15.66
CA GLU A 378 -7.45 16.83 -16.29
C GLU A 378 -8.18 15.52 -15.97
N GLY A 379 -7.49 14.38 -15.94
CA GLY A 379 -8.11 13.08 -15.62
C GLY A 379 -8.67 13.00 -14.20
N LEU A 380 -8.00 13.59 -13.20
CA LEU A 380 -8.49 13.63 -11.83
C LEU A 380 -9.64 14.63 -11.69
N CYS A 381 -9.54 15.79 -12.33
CA CYS A 381 -10.63 16.76 -12.37
C CYS A 381 -11.87 16.17 -13.04
N ASP A 382 -11.73 15.52 -14.20
CA ASP A 382 -12.85 14.87 -14.90
C ASP A 382 -13.50 13.78 -14.04
N PHE A 383 -12.71 12.97 -13.33
CA PHE A 383 -13.23 12.01 -12.36
C PHE A 383 -14.09 12.65 -11.28
N ILE A 384 -13.62 13.76 -10.69
CA ILE A 384 -14.39 14.54 -9.72
C ILE A 384 -15.68 15.09 -10.37
N TYR A 385 -15.61 15.75 -11.53
CA TYR A 385 -16.79 16.31 -12.19
C TYR A 385 -17.82 15.25 -12.58
N ARG A 386 -17.39 14.07 -13.03
CA ARG A 386 -18.28 12.95 -13.38
C ARG A 386 -19.04 12.40 -12.18
N GLY A 387 -18.50 12.48 -10.96
CA GLY A 387 -19.21 12.06 -9.75
C GLY A 387 -20.54 12.79 -9.53
N ARG A 388 -20.77 13.94 -10.18
CA ARG A 388 -22.08 14.62 -10.18
C ARG A 388 -23.19 13.76 -10.76
N THR A 389 -22.88 12.89 -11.74
CA THR A 389 -23.87 12.09 -12.46
C THR A 389 -24.24 10.79 -11.75
N ILE A 390 -23.59 10.48 -10.62
CA ILE A 390 -23.92 9.31 -9.81
C ILE A 390 -25.37 9.38 -9.35
N SER A 391 -26.14 8.34 -9.68
CA SER A 391 -27.56 8.18 -9.38
C SER A 391 -27.82 7.36 -8.12
N ALA A 392 -27.13 6.23 -7.91
CA ALA A 392 -27.41 5.37 -6.78
C ALA A 392 -27.09 6.07 -5.44
N PRO A 393 -28.02 6.10 -4.47
CA PRO A 393 -27.81 6.77 -3.18
C PRO A 393 -26.55 6.28 -2.44
N ALA A 394 -26.28 4.98 -2.45
CA ALA A 394 -25.12 4.41 -1.78
C ALA A 394 -23.79 4.90 -2.38
N LEU A 395 -23.71 5.02 -3.72
CA LEU A 395 -22.54 5.58 -4.39
C LEU A 395 -22.45 7.10 -4.17
N LYS A 396 -23.60 7.78 -4.12
CA LYS A 396 -23.63 9.23 -3.87
C LYS A 396 -23.07 9.58 -2.50
N VAL A 397 -23.42 8.81 -1.47
CA VAL A 397 -22.87 8.98 -0.12
C VAL A 397 -21.36 8.77 -0.12
N ALA A 398 -20.87 7.65 -0.70
CA ALA A 398 -19.43 7.38 -0.77
C ALA A 398 -18.66 8.47 -1.54
N TYR A 399 -19.25 9.00 -2.62
CA TYR A 399 -18.69 10.11 -3.38
C TYR A 399 -18.60 11.40 -2.55
N LEU A 400 -19.65 11.74 -1.79
CA LEU A 400 -19.66 12.92 -0.93
C LEU A 400 -18.64 12.79 0.21
N ASP A 401 -18.51 11.61 0.81
CA ASP A 401 -17.49 11.33 1.83
C ASP A 401 -16.07 11.46 1.26
N MET A 402 -15.85 10.98 0.03
CA MET A 402 -14.59 11.17 -0.69
C MET A 402 -14.28 12.65 -0.91
N LEU A 403 -15.23 13.44 -1.43
CA LEU A 403 -15.03 14.88 -1.63
C LEU A 403 -14.70 15.58 -0.31
N ARG A 404 -15.41 15.24 0.78
CA ARG A 404 -15.16 15.78 2.11
C ARG A 404 -13.72 15.52 2.55
N SER A 405 -13.23 14.28 2.41
CA SER A 405 -11.85 13.92 2.78
C SER A 405 -10.79 14.63 1.91
N LEU A 406 -11.08 14.86 0.62
CA LEU A 406 -10.17 15.57 -0.30
C LEU A 406 -10.16 17.10 -0.07
N CYS A 407 -11.19 17.65 0.56
CA CYS A 407 -11.40 19.09 0.76
C CYS A 407 -10.51 19.66 1.89
N LYS A 408 -9.20 19.66 1.67
CA LYS A 408 -8.20 20.02 2.70
C LYS A 408 -7.67 21.45 2.62
N ASN A 409 -8.02 22.20 1.59
CA ASN A 409 -7.57 23.58 1.41
C ASN A 409 -8.65 24.42 0.70
N GLY A 410 -8.48 25.75 0.75
CA GLY A 410 -9.46 26.69 0.19
C GLY A 410 -9.69 26.53 -1.32
N GLN A 411 -8.65 26.16 -2.07
CA GLN A 411 -8.77 25.92 -3.51
C GLN A 411 -9.65 24.70 -3.80
N SER A 412 -9.43 23.58 -3.11
CA SER A 412 -10.28 22.40 -3.26
C SER A 412 -11.72 22.68 -2.84
N ALA A 413 -11.91 23.43 -1.75
CA ALA A 413 -13.25 23.83 -1.30
C ALA A 413 -13.99 24.67 -2.35
N GLU A 414 -13.31 25.63 -2.99
CA GLU A 414 -13.88 26.44 -4.06
C GLU A 414 -14.29 25.61 -5.27
N VAL A 415 -13.42 24.69 -5.72
CA VAL A 415 -13.73 23.78 -6.83
C VAL A 415 -14.95 22.92 -6.50
N PHE A 416 -14.98 22.30 -5.31
CA PHE A 416 -16.10 21.45 -4.92
C PHE A 416 -17.40 22.22 -4.72
N PHE A 417 -17.35 23.44 -4.18
CA PHE A 417 -18.52 24.32 -4.11
C PHE A 417 -19.10 24.62 -5.50
N ASN A 418 -18.24 24.91 -6.47
CA ASN A 418 -18.65 25.20 -7.85
C ASN A 418 -19.21 23.99 -8.60
N ILE A 419 -18.93 22.75 -8.17
CA ILE A 419 -19.52 21.53 -8.76
C ILE A 419 -21.01 21.39 -8.42
N PHE A 420 -21.41 21.87 -7.23
CA PHE A 420 -22.79 21.74 -6.73
C PHE A 420 -23.64 23.01 -6.89
N LYS A 421 -23.04 24.09 -7.38
CA LYS A 421 -23.74 25.32 -7.75
C LYS A 421 -24.41 25.16 -9.12
#